data_AF-A0AAD5NVM9-F1
#
_entry.id   AF-A0AAD5NVM9-F1
#
_cell.length_a   1.000
_cell.length_b   1.000
_cell.length_c   1.000
_cell.angle_alpha   90.00
_cell.angle_beta   90.00
_cell.angle_gamma   90.00
#
_symmetry.space_group_name_H-M   'P 1'
#
loop_
_entity.id
_entity.type
_entity.pdbx_description
1 polymer ?
#
loop_
_entity_poly.entity_id
_entity_poly.type
_entity_poly.pdbx_seq_one_letter_code
_entity_poly.pdbx_strand_id
1 'polypeptide(L)'
;MLISLHLSNSLPKTPNLSSSSSQNPPLYLKFRTSHRENLRYLKSLGIIDPNTKPHKLPSPQVVQHCLSTIDFLKSRGLHSTDFSRLAYLCPQLFDLNFDPSEIEPVLDFLITDLQASVQERRGLVVNCPQILFSNVEYCLQPTLSYLRKLGVKKLNVPSTLNAHLLNTRVEKLRKTLRFLRSIGLSHEEAAVFSSRMPAIFGYDIEDNLRIKFEFLIYEMGRSLEELKEFPQYFGFSLGKRIEPRHWHLKQRNVQIKLNRMLLWSDNRFYAKYK
;
A
#
# COMPACT_ATOMS: atom_id res chain seq x y z
N MET A 1 -82.24 24.50 40.02
CA MET A 1 -82.07 25.39 41.18
C MET A 1 -80.98 26.39 40.85
N LEU A 2 -81.32 27.68 41.02
CA LEU A 2 -80.46 28.87 40.94
C LEU A 2 -79.23 28.71 41.87
N ILE A 3 -78.07 29.38 41.74
CA ILE A 3 -77.80 30.84 41.71
C ILE A 3 -76.34 31.05 41.23
N SER A 4 -76.12 32.04 40.36
CA SER A 4 -74.83 32.69 40.06
C SER A 4 -74.31 33.52 41.23
N LEU A 5 -72.98 33.67 41.38
CA LEU A 5 -72.36 34.93 41.85
C LEU A 5 -70.91 35.04 41.36
N HIS A 6 -70.68 36.03 40.49
CA HIS A 6 -69.39 36.73 40.28
C HIS A 6 -68.98 37.43 41.60
N LEU A 7 -67.72 37.75 41.91
CA LEU A 7 -66.76 38.60 41.18
C LEU A 7 -65.35 38.52 41.83
N SER A 8 -64.32 38.53 40.97
CA SER A 8 -63.01 39.22 41.06
C SER A 8 -62.20 39.29 42.37
N ASN A 9 -60.92 38.88 42.34
CA ASN A 9 -59.83 39.85 42.13
C ASN A 9 -58.41 39.25 41.95
N SER A 10 -57.69 39.86 40.99
CA SER A 10 -56.24 40.16 40.92
C SER A 10 -55.16 39.06 40.93
N LEU A 11 -54.59 38.87 39.72
CA LEU A 11 -53.17 38.88 39.32
C LEU A 11 -52.13 38.04 40.12
N PRO A 12 -51.50 37.02 39.49
CA PRO A 12 -50.30 36.38 40.04
C PRO A 12 -49.03 37.14 39.70
N LYS A 13 -48.18 37.35 40.71
CA LYS A 13 -46.80 37.87 40.61
C LYS A 13 -45.91 36.83 39.89
N THR A 14 -45.33 37.21 38.77
CA THR A 14 -44.21 36.49 38.14
C THR A 14 -42.89 36.93 38.76
N PRO A 15 -42.00 36.02 39.20
CA PRO A 15 -40.61 36.35 39.39
C PRO A 15 -39.83 36.11 38.09
N ASN A 16 -39.15 37.17 37.65
CA ASN A 16 -38.09 37.13 36.65
C ASN A 16 -37.02 36.09 37.00
N LEU A 17 -36.67 35.23 36.05
CA LEU A 17 -35.33 34.64 35.95
C LEU A 17 -34.92 34.61 34.48
N SER A 18 -34.24 35.68 34.09
CA SER A 18 -33.34 35.73 32.95
C SER A 18 -32.11 34.85 33.26
N SER A 19 -32.04 33.64 32.70
CA SER A 19 -30.81 32.87 32.64
C SER A 19 -30.27 32.89 31.21
N SER A 20 -29.45 33.91 30.92
CA SER A 20 -28.55 33.91 29.78
C SER A 20 -27.48 32.82 29.99
N SER A 21 -27.67 31.64 29.42
CA SER A 21 -26.62 30.63 29.33
C SER A 21 -25.67 31.01 28.18
N SER A 22 -24.64 31.79 28.51
CA SER A 22 -23.47 31.98 27.66
C SER A 22 -22.77 30.63 27.47
N GLN A 23 -23.08 29.93 26.39
CA GLN A 23 -22.28 28.80 25.94
C GLN A 23 -20.96 29.33 25.39
N ASN A 24 -19.96 29.46 26.26
CA ASN A 24 -18.58 29.67 25.82
C ASN A 24 -18.11 28.37 25.13
N PRO A 25 -17.64 28.42 23.88
CA PRO A 25 -16.99 27.27 23.27
C PRO A 25 -15.72 26.92 24.06
N PRO A 26 -15.31 25.64 24.11
CA PRO A 26 -14.13 25.22 24.84
C PRO A 26 -12.90 25.97 24.29
N LEU A 27 -12.26 26.74 25.17
CA LEU A 27 -11.01 27.45 24.89
C LEU A 27 -9.89 26.41 24.73
N TYR A 28 -9.74 25.87 23.52
CA TYR A 28 -8.48 25.23 23.15
C TYR A 28 -7.38 26.29 23.22
N LEU A 29 -6.44 26.12 24.15
CA LEU A 29 -5.17 26.85 24.17
C LEU A 29 -4.46 26.58 22.83
N LYS A 30 -4.68 27.45 21.84
CA LYS A 30 -3.85 27.50 20.64
C LYS A 30 -2.48 28.02 21.07
N PHE A 31 -1.61 27.13 21.50
CA PHE A 31 -0.18 27.44 21.56
C PHE A 31 0.23 27.84 20.13
N ARG A 32 0.45 29.14 19.90
CA ARG A 32 1.07 29.61 18.67
C ARG A 32 2.52 29.15 18.71
N THR A 33 2.79 27.96 18.17
CA THR A 33 4.16 27.52 17.94
C THR A 33 4.84 28.55 17.05
N SER A 34 6.06 28.92 17.40
CA SER A 34 6.84 29.86 16.60
C SER A 34 7.13 29.24 15.23
N HIS A 35 7.23 30.08 14.19
CA HIS A 35 7.64 29.61 12.86
C HIS A 35 8.95 28.80 12.91
N ARG A 36 9.86 29.17 13.81
CA ARG A 36 11.11 28.45 14.06
C ARG A 36 10.91 27.03 14.61
N GLU A 37 9.96 26.83 15.52
CA GLU A 37 9.62 25.50 16.04
C GLU A 37 8.98 24.63 14.97
N ASN A 38 8.08 25.19 14.16
CA ASN A 38 7.47 24.48 13.03
C ASN A 38 8.53 24.03 12.02
N LEU A 39 9.50 24.88 11.69
CA LEU A 39 10.63 24.50 10.83
C LEU A 39 11.47 23.36 11.43
N ARG A 40 11.75 23.39 12.74
CA ARG A 40 12.46 22.29 13.42
C ARG A 40 11.64 21.00 13.36
N TYR A 41 10.33 21.09 13.55
CA TYR A 41 9.44 19.94 13.50
C TYR A 41 9.42 19.32 12.10
N LEU A 42 9.24 20.11 11.04
CA LEU A 42 9.28 19.64 9.66
C LEU A 42 10.63 19.02 9.28
N LYS A 43 11.74 19.56 9.81
CA LYS A 43 13.08 18.94 9.69
C LYS A 43 13.15 17.59 10.39
N SER A 44 12.59 17.46 11.60
CA SER A 44 12.57 16.20 12.35
C SER A 44 11.76 15.09 11.65
N LEU A 45 10.77 15.47 10.83
CA LEU A 45 9.98 14.56 10.01
C LEU A 45 10.63 14.21 8.66
N GLY A 46 11.75 14.85 8.31
CA GLY A 46 12.41 14.66 7.01
C GLY A 46 11.70 15.32 5.82
N ILE A 47 10.76 16.24 6.07
CA ILE A 47 10.05 16.99 5.02
C ILE A 47 10.92 18.13 4.50
N ILE A 48 11.69 18.76 5.38
CA ILE A 48 12.70 19.77 5.03
C ILE A 48 14.08 19.18 5.30
N ASP A 49 15.01 19.34 4.35
CA ASP A 49 16.41 18.97 4.57
C ASP A 49 16.97 19.72 5.80
N PRO A 50 17.52 19.00 6.80
CA PRO A 50 18.14 19.60 7.98
C PRO A 50 19.16 20.72 7.66
N ASN A 51 19.88 20.57 6.55
CA ASN A 51 20.96 21.46 6.09
C ASN A 51 20.48 22.61 5.19
N THR A 52 19.16 22.77 5.01
CA THR A 52 18.59 23.86 4.21
C THR A 52 19.07 25.22 4.73
N LYS A 53 19.72 25.99 3.85
CA LYS A 53 20.22 27.34 4.15
C LYS A 53 19.06 28.31 4.46
N PRO A 54 19.25 29.34 5.30
CA PRO A 54 18.18 30.24 5.72
C PRO A 54 17.37 30.87 4.57
N HIS A 55 18.02 31.26 3.48
CA HIS A 55 17.37 31.88 2.31
C HIS A 55 16.59 30.90 1.42
N LYS A 56 16.73 29.59 1.63
CA LYS A 56 15.97 28.54 0.94
C LYS A 56 14.89 27.92 1.83
N LEU A 57 14.69 28.44 3.04
CA LEU A 57 13.65 27.94 3.92
C LEU A 57 12.27 28.24 3.33
N PRO A 58 11.29 27.32 3.51
CA PRO A 58 9.94 27.52 3.01
C PRO A 58 9.28 28.73 3.67
N SER A 59 8.40 29.39 2.92
CA SER A 59 7.62 30.52 3.43
C SER A 59 6.68 30.08 4.56
N PRO A 60 6.20 31.00 5.43
CA PRO A 60 5.24 30.67 6.47
C PRO A 60 3.97 29.98 5.95
N GLN A 61 3.52 30.33 4.75
CA GLN A 61 2.37 29.70 4.08
C GLN A 61 2.66 28.23 3.74
N VAL A 62 3.83 27.94 3.15
CA VAL A 62 4.26 26.56 2.84
C VAL A 62 4.37 25.73 4.11
N VAL A 63 4.96 26.29 5.17
CA VAL A 63 5.07 25.62 6.46
C VAL A 63 3.69 25.29 7.03
N GLN A 64 2.76 26.24 7.01
CA GLN A 64 1.41 26.03 7.52
C GLN A 64 0.67 24.96 6.71
N HIS A 65 0.81 24.98 5.39
CA HIS A 65 0.23 23.97 4.50
C HIS A 65 0.78 22.56 4.82
N CYS A 66 2.11 22.42 4.92
CA CYS A 66 2.75 21.15 5.30
C CYS A 66 2.20 20.63 6.63
N LEU A 67 2.06 21.49 7.65
CA LEU A 67 1.50 21.11 8.96
C LEU A 67 0.06 20.62 8.84
N SER A 68 -0.79 21.34 8.12
CA SER A 68 -2.17 20.91 7.88
C SER A 68 -2.23 19.55 7.19
N THR A 69 -1.38 19.31 6.20
CA THR A 69 -1.30 18.01 5.51
C THR A 69 -0.79 16.89 6.42
N ILE A 70 0.18 17.18 7.29
CA ILE A 70 0.68 16.22 8.29
C ILE A 70 -0.41 15.86 9.29
N ASP A 71 -1.13 16.85 9.81
CA ASP A 71 -2.21 16.64 10.78
C ASP A 71 -3.36 15.85 10.14
N PHE A 72 -3.69 16.15 8.88
CA PHE A 72 -4.62 15.35 8.10
C PHE A 72 -4.16 13.89 8.01
N LEU A 73 -2.95 13.63 7.52
CA LEU A 73 -2.44 12.27 7.35
C LEU A 73 -2.38 11.50 8.68
N LYS A 74 -2.00 12.17 9.77
CA LYS A 74 -2.04 11.60 11.12
C LYS A 74 -3.45 11.25 11.58
N SER A 75 -4.43 12.11 11.30
CA SER A 75 -5.84 11.81 11.60
C SER A 75 -6.34 10.56 10.87
N ARG A 76 -5.69 10.20 9.75
CA ARG A 76 -5.97 8.97 8.97
C ARG A 76 -5.11 7.77 9.38
N GLY A 77 -4.31 7.91 10.43
CA GLY A 77 -3.57 6.81 11.06
C GLY A 77 -2.11 6.69 10.63
N LEU A 78 -1.55 7.66 9.88
CA LEU A 78 -0.11 7.71 9.61
C LEU A 78 0.67 8.21 10.83
N HIS A 79 1.88 7.70 11.00
CA HIS A 79 2.71 8.03 12.16
C HIS A 79 3.83 9.00 11.77
N SER A 80 4.34 9.76 12.73
CA SER A 80 5.46 10.70 12.53
C SER A 80 6.68 10.05 11.85
N THR A 81 6.94 8.77 12.13
CA THR A 81 8.04 7.99 11.54
C THR A 81 7.90 7.76 10.04
N ASP A 82 6.69 7.86 9.50
CA ASP A 82 6.39 7.52 8.10
C ASP A 82 6.71 8.68 7.14
N PHE A 83 6.68 9.91 7.66
CA PHE A 83 6.77 11.14 6.86
C PHE A 83 8.10 11.29 6.14
N SER A 84 9.21 10.78 6.69
CA SER A 84 10.51 10.82 6.02
C SER A 84 10.49 10.06 4.70
N ARG A 85 9.84 8.88 4.70
CA ARG A 85 9.67 8.05 3.50
C ARG A 85 8.66 8.66 2.53
N LEU A 86 7.55 9.22 3.04
CA LEU A 86 6.57 9.92 2.21
C LEU A 86 7.21 11.13 1.52
N ALA A 87 7.93 11.98 2.25
CA ALA A 87 8.60 13.14 1.68
C ALA A 87 9.61 12.76 0.60
N TYR A 88 10.32 11.63 0.77
CA TYR A 88 11.27 11.14 -0.21
C TYR A 88 10.60 10.55 -1.47
N LEU A 89 9.55 9.73 -1.31
CA LEU A 89 8.93 9.01 -2.45
C LEU A 89 7.78 9.74 -3.12
N CYS A 90 7.12 10.65 -2.41
CA CYS A 90 6.02 11.48 -2.90
C CYS A 90 6.13 12.90 -2.33
N PRO A 91 7.16 13.69 -2.71
CA PRO A 91 7.32 15.06 -2.24
C PRO A 91 6.12 15.95 -2.59
N GLN A 92 5.39 15.62 -3.67
CA GLN A 92 4.21 16.37 -4.12
C GLN A 92 3.08 16.41 -3.09
N LEU A 93 3.10 15.49 -2.12
CA LEU A 93 2.14 15.45 -1.02
C LEU A 93 2.28 16.66 -0.08
N PHE A 94 3.40 17.39 -0.14
CA PHE A 94 3.65 18.58 0.67
C PHE A 94 3.75 19.87 -0.16
N ASP A 95 3.41 19.80 -1.46
CA ASP A 95 3.36 20.97 -2.33
C ASP A 95 2.14 21.83 -2.01
N LEU A 96 2.28 23.16 -2.13
CA LEU A 96 1.19 24.11 -1.83
C LEU A 96 -0.13 23.86 -2.58
N ASN A 97 -0.05 23.21 -3.73
CA ASN A 97 -1.20 22.95 -4.60
C ASN A 97 -1.90 21.63 -4.29
N PHE A 98 -1.35 20.81 -3.40
CA PHE A 98 -1.95 19.54 -3.02
C PHE A 98 -3.12 19.77 -2.07
N ASP A 99 -4.32 19.31 -2.45
CA ASP A 99 -5.43 19.24 -1.50
C ASP A 99 -5.52 17.83 -0.89
N PRO A 100 -5.44 17.69 0.45
CA PRO A 100 -5.68 16.41 1.11
C PRO A 100 -6.99 15.70 0.72
N SER A 101 -7.99 16.45 0.25
CA SER A 101 -9.24 15.87 -0.27
C SER A 101 -9.03 14.98 -1.51
N GLU A 102 -7.97 15.19 -2.28
CA GLU A 102 -7.65 14.43 -3.50
C GLU A 102 -7.35 12.95 -3.22
N ILE A 103 -6.82 12.65 -2.03
CA ILE A 103 -6.43 11.28 -1.65
C ILE A 103 -7.52 10.58 -0.82
N GLU A 104 -8.58 11.29 -0.43
CA GLU A 104 -9.73 10.72 0.30
C GLU A 104 -10.34 9.51 -0.40
N PRO A 105 -10.63 9.54 -1.72
CA PRO A 105 -11.22 8.39 -2.39
C PRO A 105 -10.35 7.13 -2.30
N VAL A 106 -9.02 7.29 -2.30
CA VAL A 106 -8.09 6.17 -2.14
C VAL A 106 -8.15 5.63 -0.70
N LEU A 107 -8.14 6.51 0.30
CA LEU A 107 -8.23 6.10 1.69
C LEU A 107 -9.55 5.37 1.98
N ASP A 108 -10.66 5.87 1.42
CA ASP A 108 -11.98 5.25 1.50
C ASP A 108 -11.98 3.88 0.83
N PHE A 109 -11.45 3.75 -0.40
CA PHE A 109 -11.29 2.47 -1.07
C PHE A 109 -10.54 1.42 -0.22
N LEU A 110 -9.47 1.83 0.47
CA LEU A 110 -8.73 0.92 1.35
C LEU A 110 -9.56 0.47 2.57
N ILE A 111 -10.53 1.29 3.02
CA ILE A 111 -11.47 0.95 4.09
C ILE A 111 -12.60 0.07 3.56
N THR A 112 -13.29 0.50 2.50
CA THR A 112 -14.54 -0.10 2.03
C THR A 112 -14.33 -1.35 1.20
N ASP A 113 -13.51 -1.24 0.15
CA ASP A 113 -13.34 -2.30 -0.85
C ASP A 113 -12.30 -3.33 -0.42
N LEU A 114 -11.22 -2.84 0.20
CA LEU A 114 -10.13 -3.69 0.67
C LEU A 114 -10.35 -4.20 2.11
N GLN A 115 -11.22 -3.53 2.89
CA GLN A 115 -11.53 -3.89 4.29
C GLN A 115 -10.28 -3.93 5.18
N ALA A 116 -9.36 -3.00 4.95
CA ALA A 116 -8.10 -2.94 5.70
C ALA A 116 -8.27 -2.14 7.00
N SER A 117 -7.77 -2.69 8.10
CA SER A 117 -7.65 -2.00 9.39
C SER A 117 -6.73 -0.76 9.29
N VAL A 118 -6.75 0.12 10.30
CA VAL A 118 -5.89 1.32 10.34
C VAL A 118 -4.41 0.98 10.13
N GLN A 119 -3.93 -0.07 10.79
CA GLN A 119 -2.55 -0.54 10.72
C GLN A 119 -2.23 -1.11 9.35
N GLU A 120 -3.17 -1.83 8.74
CA GLU A 120 -3.00 -2.40 7.41
C GLU A 120 -2.96 -1.31 6.33
N ARG A 121 -3.88 -0.34 6.40
CA ARG A 121 -3.91 0.82 5.50
C ARG A 121 -2.62 1.62 5.57
N ARG A 122 -2.18 1.97 6.79
CA ARG A 122 -0.89 2.61 7.01
C ARG A 122 0.24 1.80 6.37
N GLY A 123 0.28 0.50 6.63
CA GLY A 123 1.31 -0.39 6.09
C GLY A 123 1.34 -0.42 4.56
N LEU A 124 0.18 -0.45 3.90
CA LEU A 124 0.09 -0.42 2.42
C LEU A 124 0.57 0.93 1.86
N VAL A 125 0.11 2.04 2.43
CA VAL A 125 0.53 3.39 2.03
C VAL A 125 2.03 3.58 2.20
N VAL A 126 2.60 3.19 3.35
CA VAL A 126 4.05 3.32 3.58
C VAL A 126 4.85 2.42 2.63
N ASN A 127 4.35 1.23 2.30
CA ASN A 127 5.02 0.32 1.37
C ASN A 127 5.03 0.86 -0.07
N CYS A 128 3.94 1.49 -0.52
CA CYS A 128 3.84 2.14 -1.83
C CYS A 128 3.13 3.49 -1.72
N PRO A 129 3.82 4.59 -1.37
CA PRO A 129 3.17 5.90 -1.16
C PRO A 129 2.42 6.41 -2.38
N GLN A 130 2.89 6.04 -3.57
CA GLN A 130 2.25 6.39 -4.84
C GLN A 130 0.85 5.81 -5.01
N ILE A 131 0.42 4.86 -4.15
CA ILE A 131 -0.97 4.38 -4.16
C ILE A 131 -1.97 5.51 -3.85
N LEU A 132 -1.56 6.52 -3.07
CA LEU A 132 -2.41 7.66 -2.70
C LEU A 132 -2.84 8.49 -3.91
N PHE A 133 -2.08 8.43 -5.01
CA PHE A 133 -2.36 9.15 -6.24
C PHE A 133 -2.97 8.25 -7.34
N SER A 134 -3.32 7.01 -7.00
CA SER A 134 -3.95 6.10 -7.94
C SER A 134 -5.41 6.46 -8.15
N ASN A 135 -5.87 6.43 -9.40
CA ASN A 135 -7.29 6.57 -9.68
C ASN A 135 -8.07 5.32 -9.19
N VAL A 136 -9.09 5.53 -8.36
CA VAL A 136 -9.88 4.44 -7.77
C VAL A 136 -10.64 3.65 -8.84
N GLU A 137 -11.37 4.34 -9.71
CA GLU A 137 -12.27 3.76 -10.72
C GLU A 137 -11.51 3.02 -11.84
N TYR A 138 -10.41 3.60 -12.32
CA TYR A 138 -9.67 3.11 -13.48
C TYR A 138 -8.42 2.29 -13.12
N CYS A 139 -7.98 2.31 -11.86
CA CYS A 139 -6.83 1.53 -11.40
C CYS A 139 -7.17 0.62 -10.23
N LEU A 140 -7.47 1.17 -9.05
CA LEU A 140 -7.52 0.38 -7.82
C LEU A 140 -8.65 -0.67 -7.81
N GLN A 141 -9.88 -0.26 -8.12
CA GLN A 141 -11.04 -1.16 -8.14
C GLN A 141 -10.95 -2.25 -9.21
N PRO A 142 -10.65 -1.95 -10.50
CA PRO A 142 -10.47 -2.97 -11.51
C PRO A 142 -9.35 -3.95 -11.16
N THR A 143 -8.26 -3.44 -10.57
CA THR A 143 -7.10 -4.26 -10.18
C THR A 143 -7.42 -5.19 -9.04
N LEU A 144 -8.07 -4.69 -7.99
CA LEU A 144 -8.54 -5.51 -6.87
C LEU A 144 -9.51 -6.59 -7.34
N SER A 145 -10.48 -6.24 -8.19
CA SER A 145 -11.43 -7.18 -8.79
C SER A 145 -10.71 -8.25 -9.61
N TYR A 146 -9.76 -7.86 -10.45
CA TYR A 146 -8.99 -8.77 -11.28
C TYR A 146 -8.14 -9.74 -10.45
N LEU A 147 -7.38 -9.23 -9.47
CA LEU A 147 -6.55 -10.06 -8.58
C LEU A 147 -7.40 -11.05 -7.77
N ARG A 148 -8.57 -10.63 -7.28
CA ARG A 148 -9.54 -11.51 -6.62
C ARG A 148 -10.06 -12.60 -7.54
N LYS A 149 -10.40 -12.26 -8.80
CA LYS A 149 -10.81 -13.24 -9.84
C LYS A 149 -9.74 -14.27 -10.15
N LEU A 150 -8.46 -13.87 -10.11
CA LEU A 150 -7.35 -14.80 -10.26
C LEU A 150 -7.13 -15.70 -9.03
N GLY A 151 -7.81 -15.42 -7.90
CA GLY A 151 -7.68 -16.16 -6.66
C GLY A 151 -6.61 -15.63 -5.70
N VAL A 152 -6.08 -14.42 -5.94
CA VAL A 152 -5.12 -13.78 -5.02
C VAL A 152 -5.87 -13.37 -3.74
N LYS A 153 -5.40 -13.87 -2.59
CA LYS A 153 -6.02 -13.62 -1.28
C LYS A 153 -5.17 -12.66 -0.44
N LYS A 154 -5.74 -12.16 0.65
CA LYS A 154 -5.05 -11.34 1.67
C LYS A 154 -4.37 -10.08 1.10
N LEU A 155 -5.01 -9.44 0.12
CA LEU A 155 -4.51 -8.21 -0.52
C LEU A 155 -4.45 -7.01 0.44
N ASN A 156 -5.19 -7.07 1.55
CA ASN A 156 -5.14 -6.10 2.64
C ASN A 156 -3.87 -6.21 3.50
N VAL A 157 -3.21 -7.38 3.53
CA VAL A 157 -2.00 -7.58 4.36
C VAL A 157 -0.86 -6.69 3.85
N PRO A 158 -0.26 -5.86 4.71
CA PRO A 158 0.81 -4.96 4.31
C PRO A 158 2.04 -5.70 3.82
N SER A 159 2.37 -5.48 2.56
CA SER A 159 3.65 -5.85 1.99
C SER A 159 3.94 -4.93 0.81
N THR A 160 5.22 -4.77 0.47
CA THR A 160 5.63 -4.08 -0.76
C THR A 160 4.95 -4.71 -1.98
N LEU A 161 4.86 -6.05 -2.03
CA LEU A 161 4.19 -6.75 -3.12
C LEU A 161 2.71 -6.34 -3.25
N ASN A 162 1.91 -6.48 -2.18
CA ASN A 162 0.48 -6.18 -2.25
C ASN A 162 0.22 -4.71 -2.58
N ALA A 163 0.97 -3.80 -1.96
CA ALA A 163 0.80 -2.37 -2.20
C ALA A 163 1.09 -2.00 -3.68
N HIS A 164 2.16 -2.54 -4.25
CA HIS A 164 2.48 -2.33 -5.67
C HIS A 164 1.51 -3.05 -6.62
N LEU A 165 1.03 -4.25 -6.26
CA LEU A 165 0.02 -4.96 -7.06
C LEU A 165 -1.27 -4.15 -7.16
N LEU A 166 -1.78 -3.62 -6.04
CA LEU A 166 -2.98 -2.78 -6.02
C LEU A 166 -2.81 -1.51 -6.87
N ASN A 167 -1.60 -0.94 -6.88
CA ASN A 167 -1.24 0.21 -7.71
C ASN A 167 -0.85 -0.15 -9.16
N THR A 168 -1.13 -1.38 -9.63
CA THR A 168 -0.77 -1.81 -10.99
C THR A 168 -2.01 -1.99 -11.86
N ARG A 169 -2.14 -1.19 -12.92
CA ARG A 169 -3.25 -1.31 -13.88
C ARG A 169 -3.39 -2.73 -14.43
N VAL A 170 -4.63 -3.19 -14.56
CA VAL A 170 -5.01 -4.54 -15.02
C VAL A 170 -4.33 -4.93 -16.34
N GLU A 171 -4.17 -4.01 -17.29
CA GLU A 171 -3.52 -4.30 -18.57
C GLU A 171 -2.07 -4.80 -18.42
N LYS A 172 -1.33 -4.28 -17.43
CA LYS A 172 0.02 -4.75 -17.14
C LYS A 172 -0.01 -6.17 -16.56
N LEU A 173 -0.97 -6.47 -15.68
CA LEU A 173 -1.15 -7.80 -15.11
C LEU A 173 -1.54 -8.82 -16.20
N ARG A 174 -2.43 -8.42 -17.13
CA ARG A 174 -2.86 -9.25 -18.27
C ARG A 174 -1.72 -9.65 -19.20
N LYS A 175 -0.68 -8.81 -19.37
CA LYS A 175 0.52 -9.17 -20.15
C LYS A 175 1.18 -10.43 -19.58
N THR A 176 1.28 -10.53 -18.26
CA THR A 176 1.85 -11.72 -17.59
C THR A 176 0.99 -12.95 -17.82
N LEU A 177 -0.34 -12.83 -17.72
CA LEU A 177 -1.25 -13.95 -18.03
C LEU A 177 -1.13 -14.39 -19.49
N ARG A 178 -0.99 -13.46 -20.44
CA ARG A 178 -0.77 -13.80 -21.85
C ARG A 178 0.54 -14.53 -22.05
N PHE A 179 1.61 -14.12 -21.38
CA PHE A 179 2.87 -14.85 -21.40
C PHE A 179 2.72 -16.28 -20.88
N LEU A 180 2.11 -16.46 -19.70
CA LEU A 180 1.88 -17.79 -19.13
C LEU A 180 1.07 -18.70 -20.08
N ARG A 181 0.09 -18.14 -20.78
CA ARG A 181 -0.66 -18.88 -21.81
C ARG A 181 0.20 -19.21 -23.03
N SER A 182 1.06 -18.28 -23.46
CA SER A 182 1.95 -18.50 -24.62
C SER A 182 2.97 -19.61 -24.38
N ILE A 183 3.33 -19.91 -23.13
CA ILE A 183 4.20 -21.02 -22.76
C ILE A 183 3.44 -22.34 -22.51
N GLY A 184 2.14 -22.38 -22.80
CA GLY A 184 1.33 -23.60 -22.81
C GLY A 184 0.35 -23.78 -21.65
N LEU A 185 0.19 -22.81 -20.74
CA LEU A 185 -0.82 -22.91 -19.67
C LEU A 185 -2.21 -22.54 -20.19
N SER A 186 -3.25 -23.23 -19.71
CA SER A 186 -4.63 -22.78 -19.86
C SER A 186 -4.86 -21.44 -19.14
N HIS A 187 -6.01 -20.79 -19.38
CA HIS A 187 -6.36 -19.57 -18.65
C HIS A 187 -6.49 -19.84 -17.14
N GLU A 188 -7.16 -20.92 -16.78
CA GLU A 188 -7.39 -21.37 -15.40
C GLU A 188 -6.07 -21.73 -14.74
N GLU A 189 -5.20 -22.47 -15.43
CA GLU A 189 -3.88 -22.83 -14.92
C GLU A 189 -3.03 -21.59 -14.69
N ALA A 190 -3.02 -20.64 -15.62
CA ALA A 190 -2.27 -19.39 -15.47
C ALA A 190 -2.81 -18.53 -14.31
N ALA A 191 -4.12 -18.54 -14.05
CA ALA A 191 -4.72 -17.88 -12.90
C ALA A 191 -4.31 -18.55 -11.57
N VAL A 192 -4.38 -19.88 -11.48
CA VAL A 192 -3.91 -20.64 -10.31
C VAL A 192 -2.40 -20.45 -10.09
N PHE A 193 -1.62 -20.43 -11.16
CA PHE A 193 -0.18 -20.17 -11.12
C PHE A 193 0.10 -18.79 -10.51
N SER A 194 -0.57 -17.77 -11.03
CA SER A 194 -0.40 -16.37 -10.60
C SER A 194 -0.90 -16.13 -9.17
N SER A 195 -1.96 -16.81 -8.72
CA SER A 195 -2.42 -16.67 -7.33
C SER A 195 -1.51 -17.37 -6.32
N ARG A 196 -0.85 -18.46 -6.70
CA ARG A 196 0.16 -19.13 -5.88
C ARG A 196 1.48 -18.36 -5.83
N MET A 197 1.75 -17.50 -6.83
CA MET A 197 2.92 -16.63 -6.85
C MET A 197 2.59 -15.23 -7.43
N PRO A 198 1.95 -14.35 -6.65
CA PRO A 198 1.58 -13.02 -7.13
C PRO A 198 2.77 -12.13 -7.51
N ALA A 199 3.97 -12.43 -6.99
CA ALA A 199 5.20 -11.74 -7.33
C ALA A 199 5.55 -11.80 -8.83
N ILE A 200 5.01 -12.76 -9.57
CA ILE A 200 5.28 -12.92 -11.00
C ILE A 200 4.92 -11.67 -11.82
N PHE A 201 3.89 -10.91 -11.41
CA PHE A 201 3.47 -9.68 -12.08
C PHE A 201 4.50 -8.55 -12.02
N GLY A 202 5.48 -8.65 -11.12
CA GLY A 202 6.56 -7.69 -10.99
C GLY A 202 7.78 -8.00 -11.85
N TYR A 203 7.82 -9.17 -12.49
CA TYR A 203 8.97 -9.58 -13.31
C TYR A 203 8.81 -9.13 -14.76
N ASP A 204 9.93 -8.78 -15.38
CA ASP A 204 9.97 -8.52 -16.81
C ASP A 204 9.71 -9.82 -17.60
N ILE A 205 8.92 -9.72 -18.66
CA ILE A 205 8.52 -10.90 -19.43
C ILE A 205 9.69 -11.43 -20.24
N GLU A 206 10.43 -10.55 -20.91
CA GLU A 206 11.46 -10.95 -21.87
C GLU A 206 12.79 -11.16 -21.15
N ASP A 207 13.19 -10.20 -20.31
CA ASP A 207 14.50 -10.21 -19.64
C ASP A 207 14.53 -11.07 -18.37
N ASN A 208 13.40 -11.69 -17.98
CA ASN A 208 13.34 -12.53 -16.79
C ASN A 208 12.54 -13.82 -17.00
N LEU A 209 11.25 -13.70 -17.28
CA LEU A 209 10.37 -14.87 -17.31
C LEU A 209 10.70 -15.78 -18.50
N ARG A 210 10.86 -15.23 -19.70
CA ARG A 210 11.15 -16.00 -20.91
C ARG A 210 12.49 -16.72 -20.80
N ILE A 211 13.56 -16.00 -20.45
CA ILE A 211 14.91 -16.59 -20.32
C ILE A 211 14.91 -17.75 -19.32
N LYS A 212 14.27 -17.58 -18.15
CA LYS A 212 14.17 -18.67 -17.16
C LYS A 212 13.33 -19.83 -17.66
N PHE A 213 12.21 -19.56 -18.34
CA PHE A 213 11.37 -20.61 -18.90
C PHE A 213 12.13 -21.43 -19.96
N GLU A 214 12.80 -20.77 -20.89
CA GLU A 214 13.58 -21.43 -21.95
C GLU A 214 14.71 -22.26 -21.37
N PHE A 215 15.44 -21.74 -20.39
CA PHE A 215 16.46 -22.52 -19.68
C PHE A 215 15.87 -23.76 -19.00
N LEU A 216 14.70 -23.64 -18.36
CA LEU A 216 14.04 -24.76 -17.72
C LEU A 216 13.67 -25.89 -18.70
N ILE A 217 13.10 -25.54 -19.86
CA ILE A 217 12.61 -26.51 -20.82
C ILE A 217 13.74 -27.07 -21.68
N TYR A 218 14.57 -26.21 -22.27
CA TYR A 218 15.54 -26.61 -23.29
C TYR A 218 16.89 -27.04 -22.69
N GLU A 219 17.39 -26.34 -21.68
CA GLU A 219 18.70 -26.65 -21.08
C GLU A 219 18.59 -27.69 -19.97
N MET A 220 17.60 -27.52 -19.08
CA MET A 220 17.38 -28.43 -17.97
C MET A 220 16.54 -29.66 -18.33
N GLY A 221 15.85 -29.65 -19.47
CA GLY A 221 14.98 -30.75 -19.92
C GLY A 221 13.80 -31.02 -18.98
N ARG A 222 13.29 -30.00 -18.27
CA ARG A 222 12.17 -30.17 -17.33
C ARG A 222 10.83 -29.97 -18.03
N SER A 223 9.77 -30.53 -17.44
CA SER A 223 8.42 -30.43 -17.98
C SER A 223 7.69 -29.18 -17.50
N LEU A 224 6.70 -28.76 -18.30
CA LEU A 224 5.76 -27.71 -17.91
C LEU A 224 4.97 -28.08 -16.65
N GLU A 225 4.67 -29.37 -16.45
CA GLU A 225 4.00 -29.88 -15.24
C GLU A 225 4.83 -29.60 -13.98
N GLU A 226 6.15 -29.80 -14.02
CA GLU A 226 7.01 -29.50 -12.88
C GLU A 226 7.04 -28.00 -12.57
N LEU A 227 6.99 -27.15 -13.60
CA LEU A 227 6.88 -25.70 -13.43
C LEU A 227 5.54 -25.32 -12.77
N LYS A 228 4.42 -25.92 -13.20
CA LYS A 228 3.09 -25.69 -12.59
C LYS A 228 3.05 -26.13 -11.12
N GLU A 229 3.73 -27.21 -10.76
CA GLU A 229 3.86 -27.63 -9.36
C GLU A 229 4.64 -26.62 -8.52
N PHE A 230 5.63 -25.93 -9.12
CA PHE A 230 6.53 -25.01 -8.42
C PHE A 230 6.69 -23.63 -9.11
N PRO A 231 5.66 -22.77 -9.08
CA PRO A 231 5.73 -21.42 -9.65
C PRO A 231 6.92 -20.59 -9.17
N GLN A 232 7.31 -20.80 -7.91
CA GLN A 232 8.40 -20.07 -7.25
C GLN A 232 9.75 -20.24 -7.94
N TYR A 233 9.89 -21.17 -8.90
CA TYR A 233 11.00 -21.24 -9.84
C TYR A 233 11.40 -19.86 -10.38
N PHE A 234 10.42 -19.07 -10.84
CA PHE A 234 10.69 -17.72 -11.38
C PHE A 234 11.25 -16.75 -10.35
N GLY A 235 11.09 -17.03 -9.05
CA GLY A 235 11.59 -16.19 -7.97
C GLY A 235 13.08 -16.36 -7.70
N PHE A 236 13.71 -17.41 -8.20
CA PHE A 236 15.15 -17.63 -8.02
C PHE A 236 15.98 -16.95 -9.11
N SER A 237 17.19 -16.54 -8.74
CA SER A 237 18.16 -16.00 -9.71
C SER A 237 18.63 -17.11 -10.65
N LEU A 238 18.61 -16.83 -11.96
CA LEU A 238 19.08 -17.75 -12.98
C LEU A 238 20.58 -18.06 -12.78
N GLY A 239 21.44 -17.06 -12.94
CA GLY A 239 22.90 -17.24 -12.85
C GLY A 239 23.44 -17.50 -11.44
N LYS A 240 22.78 -17.05 -10.37
CA LYS A 240 23.30 -17.25 -8.99
C LYS A 240 22.81 -18.53 -8.32
N ARG A 241 21.70 -19.13 -8.79
CA ARG A 241 21.10 -20.29 -8.11
C ARG A 241 20.62 -21.38 -9.04
N ILE A 242 19.88 -21.07 -10.09
CA ILE A 242 19.29 -22.10 -10.97
C ILE A 242 20.41 -22.80 -11.76
N GLU A 243 21.20 -22.04 -12.52
CA GLU A 243 22.29 -22.57 -13.35
C GLU A 243 23.35 -23.32 -12.55
N PRO A 244 23.98 -22.75 -11.50
CA PRO A 244 25.04 -23.45 -10.78
C PRO A 244 24.58 -24.79 -10.21
N ARG A 245 23.36 -24.84 -9.69
CA ARG A 245 22.79 -26.07 -9.13
C ARG A 245 22.40 -27.08 -10.21
N HIS A 246 21.94 -26.61 -11.37
CA HIS A 246 21.63 -27.50 -12.49
C HIS A 246 22.90 -28.21 -12.96
N TRP A 247 23.95 -27.44 -13.26
CA TRP A 247 25.21 -27.98 -13.75
C TRP A 247 25.89 -28.89 -12.74
N HIS A 248 25.86 -28.52 -11.45
CA HIS A 248 26.39 -29.34 -10.36
C HIS A 248 25.73 -30.73 -10.27
N LEU A 249 24.41 -30.80 -10.44
CA LEU A 249 23.65 -32.06 -10.44
C LEU A 249 23.85 -32.84 -11.74
N LYS A 250 23.88 -32.17 -12.89
CA LYS A 250 24.07 -32.78 -14.22
C LYS A 250 25.42 -33.49 -14.32
N GLN A 251 26.49 -32.88 -13.81
CA GLN A 251 27.82 -33.51 -13.74
C GLN A 251 27.86 -34.80 -12.92
N ARG A 252 26.91 -34.96 -11.98
CA ARG A 252 26.80 -36.13 -11.09
C ARG A 252 25.72 -37.11 -11.53
N ASN A 253 25.06 -36.84 -12.65
CA ASN A 253 23.90 -37.58 -13.13
C ASN A 253 22.79 -37.73 -12.08
N VAL A 254 22.58 -36.68 -11.26
CA VAL A 254 21.53 -36.66 -10.22
C VAL A 254 20.33 -35.87 -10.70
N GLN A 255 19.15 -36.48 -10.64
CA GLN A 255 17.88 -35.80 -10.90
C GLN A 255 17.05 -35.68 -9.62
N ILE A 256 16.58 -34.46 -9.34
CA ILE A 256 15.71 -34.14 -8.21
C ILE A 256 14.66 -33.11 -8.63
N LYS A 257 13.56 -33.03 -7.87
CA LYS A 257 12.51 -32.02 -8.07
C LYS A 257 13.03 -30.59 -7.89
N LEU A 258 12.50 -29.63 -8.66
CA LEU A 258 12.86 -28.20 -8.61
C LEU A 258 12.78 -27.60 -7.21
N ASN A 259 11.72 -27.92 -6.45
CA ASN A 259 11.56 -27.39 -5.10
C ASN A 259 12.72 -27.82 -4.17
N ARG A 260 13.17 -29.07 -4.27
CA ARG A 260 14.31 -29.59 -3.52
C ARG A 260 15.62 -28.97 -3.99
N MET A 261 15.74 -28.78 -5.30
CA MET A 261 16.90 -28.14 -5.91
C MET A 261 17.04 -26.68 -5.49
N LEU A 262 15.96 -25.91 -5.34
CA LEU A 262 16.03 -24.45 -5.24
C LEU A 262 15.73 -23.88 -3.84
N LEU A 263 14.94 -24.57 -3.01
CA LEU A 263 14.59 -24.08 -1.67
C LEU A 263 15.68 -24.27 -0.63
N TRP A 264 16.59 -25.23 -0.82
CA TRP A 264 17.67 -25.44 0.14
C TRP A 264 18.68 -24.29 0.13
N SER A 265 19.32 -24.04 1.28
CA SER A 265 20.50 -23.16 1.35
C SER A 265 21.65 -23.77 0.55
N ASP A 266 22.60 -22.94 0.12
CA ASP A 266 23.75 -23.41 -0.65
C ASP A 266 24.56 -24.46 0.12
N ASN A 267 24.86 -24.19 1.40
CA ASN A 267 25.57 -25.14 2.27
C ASN A 267 24.89 -26.51 2.31
N ARG A 268 23.57 -26.53 2.51
CA ARG A 268 22.81 -27.79 2.58
C ARG A 268 22.78 -28.50 1.23
N PHE A 269 22.59 -27.76 0.14
CA PHE A 269 22.53 -28.32 -1.20
C PHE A 269 23.85 -28.97 -1.61
N TYR A 270 24.95 -28.24 -1.54
CA TYR A 270 26.26 -28.75 -1.98
C TYR A 270 26.82 -29.82 -1.03
N ALA A 271 26.52 -29.77 0.27
CA ALA A 271 26.90 -30.83 1.19
C ALA A 271 26.17 -32.16 0.93
N LYS A 272 24.91 -32.10 0.46
CA LYS A 272 24.10 -33.30 0.20
C LYS A 272 24.45 -33.98 -1.13
N TYR A 273 24.84 -33.20 -2.14
CA TYR A 273 25.12 -33.69 -3.49
C TYR A 273 26.61 -33.53 -3.81
N LYS A 274 27.50 -34.18 -3.04
CA LYS A 274 28.95 -34.09 -3.26
C LYS A 274 29.40 -34.73 -4.56
#